data_AF-Q4CKH9-F1
#
_entry.id   AF-Q4CKH9-F1
#
_cell.length_a   1.000
_cell.length_b   1.000
_cell.length_c   1.000
_cell.angle_alpha   90.00
_cell.angle_beta   90.00
_cell.angle_gamma   90.00
#
_symmetry.space_group_name_H-M   'P 1'
#
loop_
_entity.id
_entity.type
_entity.pdbx_description
1 polymer ?
#
loop_
_entity_poly.entity_id
_entity_poly.type
_entity_poly.pdbx_seq_one_letter_code
_entity_poly.pdbx_strand_id
1 'polypeptide(L)'
;RPQSSTQMEVERAKLKERDPVSNAYRIRDLEEKLNVRAQELAQRVLEEDLKGIDTEPEDVPLVLLHPHKDPEFASFLPDLRRLKKNSGRNAAPISAVQNKMNDRVHELAREMITEGRNSLDSEPEGVPLGYLPLDTDKQFGELEKKLYALQAAPRRNDGAIANLRERLNDRAHELAKEKIQGDRGFLEPEPEGIPLSDLPLDSDEKFHKMETERAKLKENPAKNADAIARMEKDLNDRVHEMAKELKEEVRAFLNTTSYGISKELLPLDKDRNFQGMEQQLRKLGRNSRQNAAAIESLREMLQDRADELGLQMLRGDRPKYLEPEYDGVEPVDVPVDDDKVFTELELERAIVKAKDPQSITDKIEELEGKLRDRFHELAKERIRRDRLFLDSEPEGIPLESVPLNDDADFRRLEGQLRKLSR
;
A
#
# COMPACT_ATOMS: atom_id res chain seq x y z
N ARG A 1 68.84 -4.29 -31.37
CA ARG A 1 68.13 -3.01 -31.10
C ARG A 1 67.09 -2.84 -32.20
N PRO A 2 65.83 -2.49 -31.90
CA PRO A 2 64.89 -2.10 -32.94
C PRO A 2 65.48 -0.90 -33.72
N GLN A 3 65.39 -0.91 -35.06
CA GLN A 3 65.81 0.22 -35.89
C GLN A 3 65.01 1.47 -35.49
N SER A 4 65.66 2.63 -35.39
CA SER A 4 64.93 3.88 -35.09
C SER A 4 64.08 4.29 -36.30
N SER A 5 62.97 5.02 -36.09
CA SER A 5 62.15 5.57 -37.20
C SER A 5 63.02 6.34 -38.20
N THR A 6 63.98 7.12 -37.69
CA THR A 6 64.93 7.87 -38.50
C THR A 6 65.84 6.97 -39.34
N GLN A 7 66.26 5.82 -38.81
CA GLN A 7 67.05 4.84 -39.56
C GLN A 7 66.23 4.17 -40.67
N MET A 8 64.97 3.80 -40.39
CA MET A 8 64.06 3.22 -41.38
C MET A 8 63.71 4.21 -42.50
N GLU A 9 63.49 5.49 -42.17
CA GLU A 9 63.28 6.56 -43.16
C GLU A 9 64.50 6.76 -44.07
N VAL A 10 65.70 6.83 -43.49
CA VAL A 10 66.95 6.96 -44.25
C VAL A 10 67.19 5.75 -45.14
N GLU A 11 66.92 4.53 -44.64
CA GLU A 11 67.07 3.30 -45.42
C GLU A 11 66.06 3.24 -46.57
N ARG A 12 64.80 3.62 -46.33
CA ARG A 12 63.77 3.73 -47.36
C ARG A 12 64.17 4.75 -48.43
N ALA A 13 64.68 5.92 -48.03
CA ALA A 13 65.15 6.94 -48.97
C ALA A 13 66.28 6.42 -49.86
N LYS A 14 67.27 5.74 -49.28
CA LYS A 14 68.38 5.11 -50.03
C LYS A 14 67.90 4.03 -51.01
N LEU A 15 66.93 3.21 -50.60
CA LEU A 15 66.38 2.16 -51.47
C LEU A 15 65.58 2.75 -52.64
N LYS A 16 64.82 3.83 -52.39
CA LYS A 16 64.12 4.58 -53.44
C LYS A 16 65.07 5.25 -54.41
N GLU A 17 66.18 5.80 -53.93
CA GLU A 17 67.19 6.44 -54.78
C GLU A 17 67.94 5.43 -55.66
N ARG A 18 68.27 4.25 -55.12
CA ARG A 18 69.08 3.26 -55.82
C ARG A 18 68.37 2.57 -56.98
N ASP A 19 67.21 1.98 -56.71
CA ASP A 19 66.32 1.37 -57.73
C ASP A 19 64.96 1.06 -57.07
N PRO A 20 63.93 1.89 -57.32
CA PRO A 20 62.61 1.70 -56.72
C PRO A 20 61.92 0.40 -57.14
N VAL A 21 62.17 -0.08 -58.37
CA VAL A 21 61.46 -1.24 -58.93
C VAL A 21 62.03 -2.52 -58.34
N SER A 22 63.35 -2.67 -58.38
CA SER A 22 64.05 -3.84 -57.81
C SER A 22 63.90 -3.92 -56.28
N ASN A 23 63.85 -2.77 -55.60
CA ASN A 23 63.68 -2.71 -54.15
C ASN A 23 62.22 -2.60 -53.69
N ALA A 24 61.23 -2.73 -54.57
CA ALA A 24 59.82 -2.48 -54.26
C ALA A 24 59.33 -3.22 -53.00
N TYR A 25 59.70 -4.50 -52.84
CA TYR A 25 59.35 -5.28 -51.65
C TYR A 25 59.94 -4.69 -50.35
N ARG A 26 61.22 -4.34 -50.35
CA ARG A 26 61.91 -3.79 -49.17
C ARG A 26 61.39 -2.40 -48.82
N ILE A 27 61.07 -1.59 -49.83
CA ILE A 27 60.45 -0.27 -49.64
C ILE A 27 59.09 -0.44 -48.97
N ARG A 28 58.24 -1.36 -49.46
CA ARG A 28 56.92 -1.61 -48.88
C ARG A 28 57.01 -2.11 -47.43
N ASP A 29 57.92 -3.04 -47.15
CA ASP A 29 58.17 -3.54 -45.79
C ASP A 29 58.61 -2.42 -44.83
N LEU A 30 59.48 -1.51 -45.28
CA LEU A 30 59.87 -0.33 -44.49
C LEU A 30 58.72 0.66 -44.30
N GLU A 31 57.89 0.89 -45.33
CA GLU A 31 56.70 1.75 -45.23
C GLU A 31 55.66 1.17 -44.26
N GLU A 32 55.44 -0.15 -44.28
CA GLU A 32 54.56 -0.84 -43.33
C GLU A 32 55.08 -0.71 -41.89
N LYS A 33 56.38 -0.93 -41.66
CA LYS A 33 57.03 -0.73 -40.35
C LYS A 33 56.94 0.72 -39.86
N LEU A 34 57.14 1.69 -40.76
CA LEU A 34 56.98 3.11 -40.42
C LEU A 34 55.53 3.45 -40.09
N ASN A 35 54.56 2.86 -40.78
CA ASN A 35 53.13 3.03 -40.48
C ASN A 35 52.75 2.42 -39.12
N VAL A 36 53.20 1.20 -38.80
CA VAL A 36 53.00 0.60 -37.47
C VAL A 36 53.61 1.50 -36.40
N ARG A 37 54.83 2.00 -36.63
CA ARG A 37 55.49 2.92 -35.69
C ARG A 37 54.76 4.24 -35.53
N ALA A 38 54.16 4.77 -36.60
CA ALA A 38 53.33 5.97 -36.54
C ALA A 38 52.06 5.73 -35.71
N GLN A 39 51.41 4.55 -35.84
CA GLN A 39 50.27 4.15 -35.02
C GLN A 39 50.64 4.02 -33.54
N GLU A 40 51.77 3.38 -33.21
CA GLU A 40 52.28 3.28 -31.83
C GLU A 40 52.57 4.66 -31.21
N LEU A 41 53.06 5.62 -32.01
CA LEU A 41 53.30 6.98 -31.55
C LEU A 41 51.99 7.73 -31.35
N ALA A 42 51.02 7.57 -32.26
CA ALA A 42 49.69 8.17 -32.13
C ALA A 42 48.98 7.66 -30.87
N GLN A 43 49.01 6.35 -30.61
CA GLN A 43 48.41 5.75 -29.41
C GLN A 43 49.03 6.32 -28.13
N ARG A 44 50.36 6.48 -28.09
CA ARG A 44 51.04 7.15 -26.97
C ARG A 44 50.60 8.60 -26.78
N VAL A 45 50.36 9.34 -27.86
CA VAL A 45 49.82 10.71 -27.73
C VAL A 45 48.42 10.69 -27.14
N LEU A 46 47.54 9.78 -27.58
CA LEU A 46 46.21 9.63 -27.00
C LEU A 46 46.26 9.26 -25.51
N GLU A 47 47.17 8.36 -25.12
CA GLU A 47 47.39 8.01 -23.71
C GLU A 47 47.90 9.19 -22.88
N GLU A 48 48.84 9.98 -23.43
CA GLU A 48 49.34 11.20 -22.76
C GLU A 48 48.28 12.29 -22.64
N ASP A 49 47.37 12.41 -23.62
CA ASP A 49 46.28 13.38 -23.60
C ASP A 49 45.31 13.11 -22.44
N LEU A 50 44.99 11.83 -22.20
CA LEU A 50 44.09 11.39 -21.12
C LEU A 50 44.74 11.41 -19.73
N LYS A 51 46.05 11.65 -19.61
CA LYS A 51 46.66 11.81 -18.27
C LYS A 51 46.08 13.01 -17.54
N GLY A 52 45.58 12.75 -16.33
CA GLY A 52 44.93 13.72 -15.46
C GLY A 52 43.42 13.87 -15.71
N ILE A 53 42.86 13.06 -16.63
CA ILE A 53 41.43 12.92 -16.83
C ILE A 53 40.94 11.74 -15.96
N ASP A 54 39.75 11.88 -15.36
CA ASP A 54 39.12 10.82 -14.59
C ASP A 54 38.93 9.57 -15.46
N THR A 55 39.33 8.42 -14.93
CA THR A 55 39.27 7.14 -15.63
C THR A 55 37.90 6.46 -15.50
N GLU A 56 37.12 6.82 -14.48
CA GLU A 56 35.78 6.27 -14.21
C GLU A 56 34.77 7.37 -13.84
N PRO A 57 34.54 8.39 -14.69
CA PRO A 57 33.54 9.41 -14.43
C PRO A 57 32.14 8.79 -14.27
N GLU A 58 31.47 9.07 -13.16
CA GLU A 58 30.16 8.47 -12.81
C GLU A 58 30.16 6.93 -12.85
N ASP A 59 31.28 6.29 -12.47
CA ASP A 59 31.52 4.83 -12.54
C ASP A 59 31.52 4.25 -13.97
N VAL A 60 31.56 5.09 -15.00
CA VAL A 60 31.65 4.67 -16.40
C VAL A 60 33.11 4.65 -16.86
N PRO A 61 33.65 3.51 -17.35
CA PRO A 61 35.00 3.45 -17.89
C PRO A 61 35.21 4.45 -19.04
N LEU A 62 36.22 5.33 -18.90
CA LEU A 62 36.52 6.41 -19.86
C LEU A 62 36.66 5.91 -21.32
N VAL A 63 37.10 4.67 -21.52
CA VAL A 63 37.23 4.06 -22.85
C VAL A 63 35.90 3.98 -23.61
N LEU A 64 34.77 3.83 -22.90
CA LEU A 64 33.43 3.75 -23.50
C LEU A 64 32.94 5.11 -24.00
N LEU A 65 33.35 6.19 -23.33
CA LEU A 65 32.95 7.56 -23.69
C LEU A 65 33.64 8.07 -24.97
N HIS A 66 34.67 7.36 -25.42
CA HIS A 66 35.48 7.72 -26.59
C HIS A 66 35.84 9.23 -26.66
N PRO A 67 36.50 9.82 -25.63
CA PRO A 67 36.62 11.27 -25.50
C PRO A 67 37.25 11.97 -26.71
N HIS A 68 38.22 11.32 -27.36
CA HIS A 68 38.87 11.87 -28.56
C HIS A 68 37.95 12.02 -29.79
N LYS A 69 36.77 11.37 -29.78
CA LYS A 69 35.75 11.51 -30.82
C LYS A 69 34.73 12.60 -30.50
N ASP A 70 34.62 13.03 -29.24
CA ASP A 70 33.77 14.15 -28.86
C ASP A 70 34.40 15.47 -29.33
N PRO A 71 33.70 16.28 -30.15
CA PRO A 71 34.26 17.52 -30.70
C PRO A 71 34.67 18.54 -29.63
N GLU A 72 33.91 18.64 -28.54
CA GLU A 72 34.16 19.60 -27.47
C GLU A 72 35.40 19.19 -26.67
N PHE A 73 35.50 17.94 -26.23
CA PHE A 73 36.68 17.39 -25.58
C PHE A 73 37.91 17.53 -26.48
N ALA A 74 37.79 17.18 -27.77
CA ALA A 74 38.87 17.28 -28.75
C ALA A 74 39.34 18.73 -28.96
N SER A 75 38.47 19.72 -28.79
CA SER A 75 38.81 21.14 -28.93
C SER A 75 39.84 21.63 -27.89
N PHE A 76 39.90 20.99 -26.73
CA PHE A 76 40.86 21.33 -25.66
C PHE A 76 42.26 20.74 -25.89
N LEU A 77 42.39 19.70 -26.70
CA LEU A 77 43.64 18.95 -26.89
C LEU A 77 44.80 19.79 -27.47
N PRO A 78 44.61 20.66 -28.47
CA PRO A 78 45.70 21.49 -29.00
C PRO A 78 46.33 22.40 -27.94
N ASP A 79 45.48 23.03 -27.12
CA ASP A 79 45.92 23.90 -26.02
C ASP A 79 46.62 23.09 -24.93
N LEU A 80 46.06 21.94 -24.53
CA LEU A 80 46.69 21.04 -23.55
C LEU A 80 48.07 20.58 -24.02
N ARG A 81 48.19 20.11 -25.27
CA ARG A 81 49.46 19.65 -25.86
C ARG A 81 50.48 20.79 -25.95
N ARG A 82 50.06 22.03 -26.24
CA ARG A 82 50.94 23.22 -26.22
C ARG A 82 51.45 23.50 -24.81
N LEU A 83 50.57 23.47 -23.81
CA LEU A 83 50.93 23.76 -22.42
C LEU A 83 51.85 22.69 -21.84
N LYS A 84 51.61 21.40 -22.14
CA LYS A 84 52.41 20.25 -21.68
C LYS A 84 53.88 20.30 -22.12
N LYS A 85 54.23 21.00 -23.22
CA LYS A 85 55.64 21.19 -23.64
C LYS A 85 56.51 21.85 -22.56
N ASN A 86 55.92 22.69 -21.71
CA ASN A 86 56.58 23.35 -20.58
C ASN A 86 55.79 23.08 -19.29
N SER A 87 55.57 21.80 -18.96
CA SER A 87 54.73 21.35 -17.85
C SER A 87 55.05 22.03 -16.51
N GLY A 88 56.33 22.28 -16.21
CA GLY A 88 56.75 22.92 -14.96
C GLY A 88 56.27 24.36 -14.78
N ARG A 89 56.21 25.18 -15.85
CA ARG A 89 55.70 26.57 -15.76
C ARG A 89 54.19 26.67 -15.96
N ASN A 90 53.60 25.65 -16.59
CA ASN A 90 52.20 25.66 -16.99
C ASN A 90 51.31 24.81 -16.10
N ALA A 91 51.73 24.45 -14.88
CA ALA A 91 50.99 23.56 -14.00
C ALA A 91 49.53 24.03 -13.76
N ALA A 92 49.32 25.30 -13.39
CA ALA A 92 47.98 25.84 -13.17
C ALA A 92 47.14 25.92 -14.47
N PRO A 93 47.65 26.44 -15.60
CA PRO A 93 46.95 26.37 -16.88
C PRO A 93 46.60 24.95 -17.34
N ILE A 94 47.51 23.98 -17.15
CA ILE A 94 47.27 22.58 -17.50
C ILE A 94 46.11 22.02 -16.67
N SER A 95 46.14 22.24 -15.36
CA SER A 95 45.05 21.82 -14.47
C SER A 95 43.73 22.49 -14.84
N ALA A 96 43.71 23.76 -15.20
CA ALA A 96 42.50 24.45 -15.63
C ALA A 96 41.89 23.85 -16.90
N VAL A 97 42.72 23.45 -17.88
CA VAL A 97 42.24 22.76 -19.09
C VAL A 97 41.79 21.33 -18.78
N GLN A 98 42.54 20.59 -17.94
CA GLN A 98 42.15 19.25 -17.49
C GLN A 98 40.84 19.25 -16.72
N ASN A 99 40.56 20.27 -15.91
CA ASN A 99 39.29 20.39 -15.20
C ASN A 99 38.12 20.54 -16.18
N LYS A 100 38.23 21.38 -17.22
CA LYS A 100 37.21 21.49 -18.27
C LYS A 100 37.00 20.19 -19.04
N MET A 101 38.10 19.49 -19.32
CA MET A 101 38.04 18.18 -19.96
C MET A 101 37.39 17.13 -19.05
N ASN A 102 37.63 17.19 -17.74
CA ASN A 102 36.96 16.37 -16.73
C ASN A 102 35.46 16.67 -16.69
N ASP A 103 35.07 17.94 -16.61
CA ASP A 103 33.66 18.36 -16.64
C ASP A 103 32.95 17.75 -17.86
N ARG A 104 33.58 17.83 -19.05
CA ARG A 104 33.02 17.26 -20.27
C ARG A 104 32.92 15.72 -20.26
N VAL A 105 33.89 14.99 -19.72
CA VAL A 105 33.76 13.52 -19.62
C VAL A 105 32.72 13.10 -18.58
N HIS A 106 32.50 13.87 -17.52
CA HIS A 106 31.37 13.64 -16.60
C HIS A 106 30.02 13.90 -17.29
N GLU A 107 29.91 14.92 -18.15
CA GLU A 107 28.72 15.13 -18.98
C GLU A 107 28.47 13.96 -19.93
N LEU A 108 29.50 13.52 -20.66
CA LEU A 108 29.42 12.36 -21.56
C LEU A 108 29.02 11.09 -20.80
N ALA A 109 29.51 10.90 -19.57
CA ALA A 109 29.12 9.77 -18.73
C ALA A 109 27.62 9.81 -18.39
N ARG A 110 27.10 10.98 -17.98
CA ARG A 110 25.66 11.16 -17.68
C ARG A 110 24.79 10.97 -18.91
N GLU A 111 25.21 11.46 -20.07
CA GLU A 111 24.55 11.23 -21.36
C GLU A 111 24.48 9.72 -21.67
N MET A 112 25.61 9.01 -21.55
CA MET A 112 25.68 7.56 -21.77
C MET A 112 24.80 6.77 -20.80
N ILE A 113 24.79 7.13 -19.51
CA ILE A 113 23.92 6.48 -18.51
C ILE A 113 22.45 6.67 -18.89
N THR A 114 22.05 7.88 -19.26
CA THR A 114 20.68 8.20 -19.69
C THR A 114 20.28 7.37 -20.92
N GLU A 115 21.15 7.34 -21.94
CA GLU A 115 20.92 6.52 -23.14
C GLU A 115 20.87 5.01 -22.84
N GLY A 116 21.72 4.54 -21.92
CA GLY A 116 21.73 3.16 -21.45
C GLY A 116 20.41 2.78 -20.79
N ARG A 117 19.87 3.66 -19.94
CA ARG A 117 18.60 3.45 -19.24
C ARG A 117 17.38 3.49 -20.16
N ASN A 118 17.45 4.17 -21.31
CA ASN A 118 16.41 4.10 -22.33
C ASN A 118 16.21 2.70 -22.94
N SER A 119 17.15 1.77 -22.69
CA SER A 119 17.01 0.37 -23.11
C SER A 119 16.26 -0.52 -22.11
N LEU A 120 15.97 0.00 -20.91
CA LEU A 120 15.12 -0.65 -19.92
C LEU A 120 13.65 -0.47 -20.27
N ASP A 121 12.76 -1.24 -19.65
CA ASP A 121 11.34 -0.93 -19.65
C ASP A 121 11.14 0.52 -19.16
N SER A 122 10.44 1.33 -19.93
CA SER A 122 10.18 2.74 -19.60
C SER A 122 9.20 2.91 -18.45
N GLU A 123 8.32 1.92 -18.24
CA GLU A 123 7.29 1.93 -17.20
C GLU A 123 7.21 0.56 -16.48
N PRO A 124 8.28 0.12 -15.78
CA PRO A 124 8.25 -1.12 -14.99
C PRO A 124 7.09 -1.08 -13.98
N GLU A 125 6.22 -2.09 -14.03
CA GLU A 125 4.97 -2.15 -13.23
C GLU A 125 4.07 -0.91 -13.43
N GLY A 126 4.13 -0.25 -14.59
CA GLY A 126 3.41 0.99 -14.90
C GLY A 126 4.00 2.27 -14.30
N VAL A 127 5.17 2.18 -13.64
CA VAL A 127 5.83 3.31 -12.98
C VAL A 127 6.94 3.88 -13.86
N PRO A 128 6.96 5.19 -14.17
CA PRO A 128 8.03 5.79 -14.96
C PRO A 128 9.40 5.65 -14.29
N LEU A 129 10.44 5.34 -15.09
CA LEU A 129 11.82 5.23 -14.60
C LEU A 129 12.28 6.49 -13.83
N GLY A 130 11.85 7.69 -14.24
CA GLY A 130 12.20 8.94 -13.58
C GLY A 130 11.67 9.07 -12.14
N TYR A 131 10.67 8.26 -11.77
CA TYR A 131 10.14 8.21 -10.41
C TYR A 131 10.86 7.17 -9.52
N LEU A 132 11.68 6.30 -10.12
CA LEU A 132 12.42 5.26 -9.41
C LEU A 132 13.77 5.77 -8.89
N PRO A 133 14.23 5.28 -7.72
CA PRO A 133 15.50 5.71 -7.12
C PRO A 133 16.74 5.04 -7.74
N LEU A 134 16.81 4.92 -9.07
CA LEU A 134 17.86 4.14 -9.76
C LEU A 134 19.28 4.62 -9.42
N ASP A 135 19.50 5.93 -9.29
CA ASP A 135 20.80 6.52 -8.96
C ASP A 135 21.26 6.26 -7.53
N THR A 136 20.33 5.92 -6.63
CA THR A 136 20.62 5.71 -5.21
C THR A 136 20.53 4.24 -4.80
N ASP A 137 19.99 3.38 -5.67
CA ASP A 137 19.96 1.94 -5.45
C ASP A 137 21.33 1.32 -5.68
N LYS A 138 21.91 0.76 -4.61
CA LYS A 138 23.25 0.18 -4.64
C LYS A 138 23.34 -1.03 -5.57
N GLN A 139 22.32 -1.89 -5.57
CA GLN A 139 22.32 -3.10 -6.38
C GLN A 139 22.24 -2.76 -7.87
N PHE A 140 21.39 -1.80 -8.24
CA PHE A 140 21.28 -1.29 -9.59
C PHE A 140 22.60 -0.67 -10.07
N GLY A 141 23.21 0.22 -9.27
CA GLY A 141 24.49 0.82 -9.60
C GLY A 141 25.63 -0.21 -9.77
N GLU A 142 25.68 -1.26 -8.94
CA GLU A 142 26.64 -2.35 -9.11
C GLU A 142 26.43 -3.14 -10.40
N LEU A 143 25.18 -3.34 -10.82
CA LEU A 143 24.84 -4.00 -12.08
C LEU A 143 25.22 -3.14 -13.29
N GLU A 144 24.94 -1.83 -13.25
CA GLU A 144 25.37 -0.87 -14.27
C GLU A 144 26.90 -0.87 -14.40
N LYS A 145 27.62 -0.78 -13.28
CA LYS A 145 29.09 -0.83 -13.28
C LYS A 145 29.64 -2.11 -13.91
N LYS A 146 29.06 -3.27 -13.60
CA LYS A 146 29.44 -4.57 -14.22
C LYS A 146 29.12 -4.59 -15.72
N LEU A 147 28.00 -3.99 -16.12
CA LEU A 147 27.60 -3.89 -17.52
C LEU A 147 28.62 -3.07 -18.30
N TYR A 148 28.99 -1.89 -17.79
CA TYR A 148 29.98 -1.02 -18.41
C TYR A 148 31.36 -1.69 -18.47
N ALA A 149 31.79 -2.37 -17.40
CA ALA A 149 33.06 -3.11 -17.41
C ALA A 149 33.11 -4.20 -18.50
N LEU A 150 32.02 -4.94 -18.71
CA LEU A 150 31.94 -5.94 -19.78
C LEU A 150 31.88 -5.33 -21.18
N GLN A 151 31.22 -4.19 -21.34
CA GLN A 151 31.20 -3.46 -22.61
C GLN A 151 32.56 -2.87 -22.96
N ALA A 152 33.34 -2.45 -21.95
CA ALA A 152 34.69 -1.91 -22.11
C ALA A 152 35.75 -2.99 -22.38
N ALA A 153 35.43 -4.26 -22.11
CA ALA A 153 36.38 -5.35 -22.23
C ALA A 153 36.87 -5.55 -23.69
N PRO A 154 38.16 -5.86 -23.91
CA PRO A 154 38.69 -6.10 -25.27
C PRO A 154 38.01 -7.24 -26.02
N ARG A 155 37.44 -8.20 -25.28
CA ARG A 155 36.63 -9.30 -25.81
C ARG A 155 35.22 -9.15 -25.29
N ARG A 156 34.33 -8.73 -26.18
CA ARG A 156 32.92 -8.55 -25.88
C ARG A 156 32.25 -9.90 -25.59
N ASN A 157 31.53 -9.98 -24.47
CA ASN A 157 30.74 -11.14 -24.07
C ASN A 157 29.25 -10.81 -24.16
N ASP A 158 28.67 -10.97 -25.34
CA ASP A 158 27.28 -10.59 -25.62
C ASP A 158 26.26 -11.29 -24.72
N GLY A 159 26.50 -12.57 -24.38
CA GLY A 159 25.61 -13.32 -23.49
C GLY A 159 25.60 -12.75 -22.07
N ALA A 160 26.77 -12.42 -21.52
CA ALA A 160 26.85 -11.80 -20.19
C ALA A 160 26.30 -10.37 -20.18
N ILE A 161 26.49 -9.61 -21.26
CA ILE A 161 25.90 -8.27 -21.43
C ILE A 161 24.37 -8.35 -21.47
N ALA A 162 23.81 -9.29 -22.23
CA ALA A 162 22.37 -9.50 -22.31
C ALA A 162 21.78 -9.89 -20.94
N ASN A 163 22.43 -10.82 -20.23
CA ASN A 163 21.99 -11.22 -18.89
C ASN A 163 22.05 -10.07 -17.87
N LEU A 164 23.06 -9.20 -17.92
CA LEU A 164 23.10 -8.04 -17.04
C LEU A 164 21.99 -7.03 -17.37
N ARG A 165 21.64 -6.84 -18.64
CA ARG A 165 20.52 -5.98 -19.04
C ARG A 165 19.19 -6.53 -18.54
N GLU A 166 18.96 -7.83 -18.65
CA GLU A 166 17.79 -8.49 -18.09
C GLU A 166 17.70 -8.27 -16.57
N ARG A 167 18.81 -8.47 -15.85
CA ARG A 167 18.86 -8.24 -14.40
C ARG A 167 18.67 -6.78 -13.98
N LEU A 168 19.13 -5.82 -14.78
CA LEU A 168 18.85 -4.40 -14.56
C LEU A 168 17.36 -4.13 -14.72
N ASN A 169 16.72 -4.72 -15.74
CA ASN A 169 15.29 -4.61 -15.93
C ASN A 169 14.52 -5.23 -14.76
N ASP A 170 14.87 -6.44 -14.35
CA ASP A 170 14.25 -7.11 -13.19
C ASP A 170 14.37 -6.25 -11.91
N ARG A 171 15.55 -5.66 -11.65
CA ARG A 171 15.73 -4.77 -10.50
C ARG A 171 14.90 -3.49 -10.62
N ALA A 172 14.71 -2.95 -11.82
CA ALA A 172 13.80 -1.81 -12.03
C ALA A 172 12.35 -2.18 -11.70
N HIS A 173 11.87 -3.39 -12.08
CA HIS A 173 10.56 -3.90 -11.66
C HIS A 173 10.43 -4.08 -10.16
N GLU A 174 11.45 -4.63 -9.48
CA GLU A 174 11.48 -4.73 -8.02
C GLU A 174 11.37 -3.35 -7.36
N LEU A 175 12.18 -2.38 -7.81
CA LEU A 175 12.16 -1.02 -7.31
C LEU A 175 10.82 -0.34 -7.55
N ALA A 176 10.15 -0.61 -8.68
CA ALA A 176 8.80 -0.10 -8.95
C ALA A 176 7.76 -0.63 -7.95
N LYS A 177 7.80 -1.93 -7.63
CA LYS A 177 6.93 -2.53 -6.60
C LYS A 177 7.18 -1.92 -5.22
N GLU A 178 8.44 -1.85 -4.81
CA GLU A 178 8.85 -1.24 -3.54
C GLU A 178 8.39 0.23 -3.46
N LYS A 179 8.52 0.97 -4.57
CA LYS A 179 8.14 2.37 -4.65
C LYS A 179 6.63 2.57 -4.52
N ILE A 180 5.82 1.81 -5.26
CA ILE A 180 4.36 1.87 -5.17
C ILE A 180 3.92 1.54 -3.73
N GLN A 181 4.38 0.42 -3.17
CA GLN A 181 3.99 -0.01 -1.84
C GLN A 181 4.40 0.99 -0.75
N GLY A 182 5.62 1.56 -0.86
CA GLY A 182 6.13 2.56 0.07
C GLY A 182 5.44 3.92 -0.02
N ASP A 183 4.78 4.23 -1.14
CA ASP A 183 4.15 5.53 -1.37
C ASP A 183 2.66 5.58 -0.99
N ARG A 184 2.17 4.55 -0.29
CA ARG A 184 0.78 4.42 0.22
C ARG A 184 0.46 5.25 1.46
N GLY A 185 1.38 6.13 1.89
CA GLY A 185 1.23 6.91 3.14
C GLY A 185 0.08 7.93 3.17
N PHE A 186 -0.58 8.19 2.03
CA PHE A 186 -1.76 9.06 1.93
C PHE A 186 -3.09 8.31 2.13
N LEU A 187 -3.06 6.98 2.21
CA LEU A 187 -4.24 6.17 2.44
C LEU A 187 -4.66 6.23 3.91
N GLU A 188 -5.97 6.17 4.17
CA GLU A 188 -6.49 5.97 5.52
C GLU A 188 -5.96 4.63 6.09
N PRO A 189 -5.39 4.59 7.31
CA PRO A 189 -4.80 3.37 7.84
C PRO A 189 -5.81 2.24 8.14
N GLU A 190 -7.05 2.61 8.50
CA GLU A 190 -8.11 1.69 8.91
C GLU A 190 -9.46 2.02 8.23
N PRO A 191 -9.54 1.99 6.89
CA PRO A 191 -10.79 2.21 6.14
C PRO A 191 -11.89 1.28 6.66
N GLU A 192 -13.05 1.85 7.02
CA GLU A 192 -14.19 1.10 7.58
C GLU A 192 -13.85 0.28 8.84
N GLY A 193 -12.75 0.63 9.54
CA GLY A 193 -12.22 -0.10 10.69
C GLY A 193 -11.35 -1.31 10.34
N ILE A 194 -10.99 -1.50 9.07
CA ILE A 194 -10.12 -2.60 8.61
C ILE A 194 -8.71 -2.07 8.33
N PRO A 195 -7.66 -2.61 8.97
CA PRO A 195 -6.29 -2.24 8.65
C PRO A 195 -5.93 -2.50 7.19
N LEU A 196 -5.19 -1.60 6.54
CA LEU A 196 -4.72 -1.77 5.15
C LEU A 196 -4.01 -3.11 4.91
N SER A 197 -3.31 -3.66 5.91
CA SER A 197 -2.62 -4.96 5.83
C SER A 197 -3.54 -6.18 5.68
N ASP A 198 -4.84 -6.00 5.93
CA ASP A 198 -5.86 -7.04 5.72
C ASP A 198 -6.50 -6.93 4.33
N LEU A 199 -6.28 -5.83 3.60
CA LEU A 199 -6.84 -5.60 2.27
C LEU A 199 -5.91 -6.13 1.16
N PRO A 200 -6.46 -6.72 0.08
CA PRO A 200 -5.69 -7.30 -1.01
C PRO A 200 -5.22 -6.24 -2.04
N LEU A 201 -4.59 -5.16 -1.57
CA LEU A 201 -4.22 -3.99 -2.40
C LEU A 201 -3.35 -4.36 -3.60
N ASP A 202 -2.37 -5.24 -3.42
CA ASP A 202 -1.41 -5.62 -4.48
C ASP A 202 -2.03 -6.49 -5.58
N SER A 203 -3.18 -7.10 -5.33
CA SER A 203 -3.90 -7.93 -6.31
C SER A 203 -5.13 -7.25 -6.90
N ASP A 204 -5.50 -6.06 -6.41
CA ASP A 204 -6.61 -5.31 -6.97
C ASP A 204 -6.14 -4.54 -8.22
N GLU A 205 -6.53 -5.02 -9.40
CA GLU A 205 -6.10 -4.44 -10.67
C GLU A 205 -6.53 -2.97 -10.84
N LYS A 206 -7.71 -2.60 -10.32
CA LYS A 206 -8.24 -1.23 -10.39
C LYS A 206 -7.37 -0.30 -9.52
N PHE A 207 -7.08 -0.71 -8.29
CA PHE A 207 -6.22 0.01 -7.36
C PHE A 207 -4.80 0.16 -7.93
N HIS A 208 -4.19 -0.92 -8.42
CA HIS A 208 -2.86 -0.88 -9.01
C HIS A 208 -2.78 0.08 -10.20
N LYS A 209 -3.77 0.07 -11.11
CA LYS A 209 -3.85 1.06 -12.20
C LYS A 209 -3.87 2.50 -11.66
N MET A 210 -4.67 2.77 -10.64
CA MET A 210 -4.72 4.12 -10.05
C MET A 210 -3.39 4.51 -9.39
N GLU A 211 -2.70 3.58 -8.73
CA GLU A 211 -1.36 3.83 -8.18
C GLU A 211 -0.36 4.19 -9.28
N THR A 212 -0.38 3.48 -10.41
CA THR A 212 0.52 3.76 -11.54
C THR A 212 0.25 5.12 -12.19
N GLU A 213 -1.01 5.50 -12.37
CA GLU A 213 -1.37 6.83 -12.90
C GLU A 213 -0.96 7.95 -11.93
N ARG A 214 -1.10 7.72 -10.62
CA ARG A 214 -0.57 8.65 -9.61
C ARG A 214 0.95 8.73 -9.65
N ALA A 215 1.66 7.61 -9.85
CA ALA A 215 3.11 7.60 -9.97
C ALA A 215 3.59 8.42 -11.18
N LYS A 216 2.88 8.37 -12.31
CA LYS A 216 3.14 9.22 -13.49
C LYS A 216 3.01 10.71 -13.17
N LEU A 217 1.95 11.09 -12.45
CA LEU A 217 1.76 12.49 -12.03
C LEU A 217 2.89 12.97 -11.09
N LYS A 218 3.47 12.06 -10.31
CA LYS A 218 4.53 12.36 -9.35
C LYS A 218 5.91 12.63 -9.94
N GLU A 219 6.13 12.46 -11.24
CA GLU A 219 7.34 12.96 -11.89
C GLU A 219 7.44 14.50 -11.81
N ASN A 220 6.31 15.20 -11.80
CA ASN A 220 6.25 16.65 -11.59
C ASN A 220 5.16 17.04 -10.59
N PRO A 221 5.41 16.81 -9.30
CA PRO A 221 4.36 16.92 -8.27
C PRO A 221 3.88 18.36 -8.09
N ALA A 222 4.76 19.36 -8.30
CA ALA A 222 4.40 20.76 -8.18
C ALA A 222 3.39 21.19 -9.26
N LYS A 223 3.56 20.72 -10.50
CA LYS A 223 2.65 21.00 -11.60
C LYS A 223 1.33 20.23 -11.46
N ASN A 224 1.39 19.03 -10.88
CA ASN A 224 0.27 18.08 -10.87
C ASN A 224 -0.44 17.99 -9.51
N ALA A 225 -0.22 18.94 -8.59
CA ALA A 225 -0.70 18.87 -7.22
C ALA A 225 -2.21 18.58 -7.10
N ASP A 226 -3.06 19.31 -7.84
CA ASP A 226 -4.51 19.11 -7.82
C ASP A 226 -4.95 17.75 -8.37
N ALA A 227 -4.26 17.26 -9.42
CA ALA A 227 -4.54 15.96 -10.02
C ALA A 227 -4.11 14.82 -9.07
N ILE A 228 -2.97 14.98 -8.40
CA ILE A 228 -2.50 14.05 -7.37
C ILE A 228 -3.52 14.00 -6.22
N ALA A 229 -3.96 15.15 -5.70
CA ALA A 229 -4.93 15.18 -4.60
C ALA A 229 -6.26 14.51 -4.96
N ARG A 230 -6.73 14.66 -6.22
CA ARG A 230 -7.91 13.94 -6.72
C ARG A 230 -7.68 12.43 -6.79
N MET A 231 -6.56 12.00 -7.36
CA MET A 231 -6.19 10.58 -7.41
C MET A 231 -6.06 9.97 -6.01
N GLU A 232 -5.49 10.70 -5.06
CA GLU A 232 -5.36 10.25 -3.67
C GLU A 232 -6.72 10.08 -2.99
N LYS A 233 -7.69 10.95 -3.31
CA LYS A 233 -9.08 10.76 -2.88
C LYS A 233 -9.70 9.52 -3.53
N ASP A 234 -9.58 9.35 -4.85
CA ASP A 234 -10.16 8.21 -5.57
C ASP A 234 -9.56 6.87 -5.11
N LEU A 235 -8.25 6.86 -4.79
CA LEU A 235 -7.56 5.72 -4.19
C LEU A 235 -8.08 5.40 -2.78
N ASN A 236 -8.33 6.41 -1.94
CA ASN A 236 -8.98 6.22 -0.65
C ASN A 236 -10.41 5.68 -0.82
N ASP A 237 -11.20 6.24 -1.73
CA ASP A 237 -12.56 5.79 -2.02
C ASP A 237 -12.57 4.30 -2.44
N ARG A 238 -11.62 3.85 -3.29
CA ARG A 238 -11.48 2.43 -3.64
C ARG A 238 -11.09 1.56 -2.44
N VAL A 239 -10.21 2.04 -1.58
CA VAL A 239 -9.81 1.32 -0.36
C VAL A 239 -11.02 1.16 0.59
N HIS A 240 -11.90 2.16 0.71
CA HIS A 240 -13.18 2.03 1.41
C HIS A 240 -14.11 1.01 0.75
N GLU A 241 -14.24 1.02 -0.58
CA GLU A 241 -15.02 0.01 -1.32
C GLU A 241 -14.53 -1.40 -0.98
N MET A 242 -13.22 -1.64 -1.09
CA MET A 242 -12.61 -2.94 -0.78
C MET A 242 -12.82 -3.35 0.68
N ALA A 243 -12.75 -2.42 1.62
CA ALA A 243 -13.02 -2.69 3.03
C ALA A 243 -14.49 -3.07 3.26
N LYS A 244 -15.45 -2.42 2.59
CA LYS A 244 -16.86 -2.80 2.65
C LYS A 244 -17.11 -4.19 2.07
N GLU A 245 -16.57 -4.46 0.88
CA GLU A 245 -16.65 -5.77 0.22
C GLU A 245 -16.10 -6.87 1.14
N LEU A 246 -14.96 -6.64 1.79
CA LEU A 246 -14.37 -7.59 2.74
C LEU A 246 -15.24 -7.79 3.99
N LYS A 247 -15.85 -6.72 4.53
CA LYS A 247 -16.77 -6.85 5.67
C LYS A 247 -18.00 -7.67 5.30
N GLU A 248 -18.58 -7.42 4.13
CA GLU A 248 -19.73 -8.18 3.64
C GLU A 248 -19.39 -9.67 3.49
N GLU A 249 -18.21 -9.99 2.93
CA GLU A 249 -17.73 -11.36 2.82
C GLU A 249 -17.55 -12.02 4.19
N VAL A 250 -16.85 -11.34 5.11
CA VAL A 250 -16.59 -11.83 6.47
C VAL A 250 -17.90 -12.03 7.23
N ARG A 251 -18.91 -11.18 7.01
CA ARG A 251 -20.24 -11.23 7.65
C ARG A 251 -21.26 -12.07 6.89
N ALA A 252 -20.87 -12.73 5.79
CA ALA A 252 -21.81 -13.45 4.93
C ALA A 252 -22.47 -14.64 5.65
N PHE A 253 -21.77 -15.26 6.60
CA PHE A 253 -22.29 -16.39 7.37
C PHE A 253 -23.30 -16.00 8.46
N LEU A 254 -23.36 -14.72 8.85
CA LEU A 254 -24.28 -14.26 9.88
C LEU A 254 -25.72 -14.33 9.39
N ASN A 255 -26.61 -14.71 10.30
CA ASN A 255 -28.04 -14.69 10.09
C ASN A 255 -28.50 -13.30 9.62
N THR A 256 -29.47 -13.27 8.69
CA THR A 256 -30.00 -12.01 8.16
C THR A 256 -30.62 -11.15 9.26
N THR A 257 -31.21 -11.79 10.28
CA THR A 257 -31.82 -11.13 11.43
C THR A 257 -31.45 -11.83 12.73
N SER A 258 -31.27 -11.04 13.79
CA SER A 258 -31.11 -11.47 15.17
C SER A 258 -32.30 -10.95 15.98
N TYR A 259 -33.14 -11.86 16.50
CA TYR A 259 -34.41 -11.51 17.16
C TYR A 259 -35.31 -10.55 16.34
N GLY A 260 -35.35 -10.74 15.01
CA GLY A 260 -36.12 -9.92 14.08
C GLY A 260 -35.45 -8.61 13.63
N ILE A 261 -34.35 -8.21 14.28
CA ILE A 261 -33.57 -7.03 13.90
C ILE A 261 -32.58 -7.41 12.80
N SER A 262 -32.61 -6.70 11.67
CA SER A 262 -31.65 -6.91 10.57
C SER A 262 -30.21 -6.71 11.02
N LYS A 263 -29.28 -7.55 10.55
CA LYS A 263 -27.86 -7.42 10.86
C LYS A 263 -27.26 -6.06 10.48
N GLU A 264 -27.81 -5.40 9.46
CA GLU A 264 -27.40 -4.05 9.03
C GLU A 264 -27.78 -2.94 10.04
N LEU A 265 -28.73 -3.22 10.93
CA LEU A 265 -29.15 -2.32 12.00
C LEU A 265 -28.43 -2.60 13.32
N LEU A 266 -27.73 -3.74 13.41
CA LEU A 266 -26.97 -4.09 14.60
C LEU A 266 -25.71 -3.21 14.70
N PRO A 267 -25.30 -2.77 15.89
CA PRO A 267 -24.13 -1.92 16.10
C PRO A 267 -22.81 -2.71 16.05
N LEU A 268 -22.66 -3.62 15.07
CA LEU A 268 -21.50 -4.53 14.96
C LEU A 268 -20.18 -3.77 14.89
N ASP A 269 -20.14 -2.67 14.13
CA ASP A 269 -18.97 -1.81 13.97
C ASP A 269 -18.63 -0.96 15.20
N LYS A 270 -19.52 -0.92 16.19
CA LYS A 270 -19.28 -0.22 17.46
C LYS A 270 -18.92 -1.18 18.58
N ASP A 271 -19.12 -2.48 18.37
CA ASP A 271 -18.82 -3.51 19.36
C ASP A 271 -17.37 -3.99 19.23
N ARG A 272 -16.53 -3.60 20.19
CA ARG A 272 -15.10 -3.94 20.18
C ARG A 272 -14.82 -5.45 20.21
N ASN A 273 -15.67 -6.22 20.89
CA ASN A 273 -15.52 -7.67 20.96
C ASN A 273 -15.79 -8.30 19.59
N PHE A 274 -16.88 -7.87 18.93
CA PHE A 274 -17.21 -8.27 17.57
C PHE A 274 -16.08 -7.94 16.59
N GLN A 275 -15.60 -6.69 16.59
CA GLN A 275 -14.47 -6.26 15.75
C GLN A 275 -13.21 -7.09 15.98
N GLY A 276 -12.89 -7.40 17.24
CA GLY A 276 -11.75 -8.25 17.60
C GLY A 276 -11.87 -9.67 17.05
N MET A 277 -13.05 -10.27 17.14
CA MET A 277 -13.32 -11.59 16.57
C MET A 277 -13.28 -11.58 15.04
N GLU A 278 -13.82 -10.56 14.37
CA GLU A 278 -13.70 -10.41 12.92
C GLU A 278 -12.23 -10.30 12.47
N GLN A 279 -11.42 -9.55 13.21
CA GLN A 279 -9.98 -9.46 12.93
C GLN A 279 -9.28 -10.82 13.07
N GLN A 280 -9.61 -11.59 14.11
CA GLN A 280 -9.07 -12.95 14.28
C GLN A 280 -9.54 -13.88 13.15
N LEU A 281 -10.80 -13.77 12.74
CA LEU A 281 -11.36 -14.54 11.63
C LEU A 281 -10.60 -14.28 10.32
N ARG A 282 -10.33 -13.01 9.99
CA ARG A 282 -9.51 -12.63 8.81
C ARG A 282 -8.10 -13.22 8.88
N LYS A 283 -7.44 -13.15 10.04
CA LYS A 283 -6.09 -13.71 10.25
C LYS A 283 -6.06 -15.22 10.03
N LEU A 284 -7.03 -15.96 10.57
CA LEU A 284 -7.12 -17.41 10.40
C LEU A 284 -7.50 -17.82 8.98
N GLY A 285 -8.30 -16.99 8.29
CA GLY A 285 -8.72 -17.17 6.92
C GLY A 285 -7.57 -17.35 5.93
N ARG A 286 -6.40 -16.74 6.19
CA ARG A 286 -5.18 -16.89 5.37
C ARG A 286 -4.75 -18.35 5.18
N ASN A 287 -5.02 -19.22 6.16
CA ASN A 287 -4.74 -20.65 6.13
C ASN A 287 -6.00 -21.46 6.47
N SER A 288 -7.09 -21.23 5.75
CA SER A 288 -8.43 -21.73 6.13
C SER A 288 -8.49 -23.25 6.31
N ARG A 289 -7.75 -24.04 5.52
CA ARG A 289 -7.71 -25.51 5.64
C ARG A 289 -7.14 -26.00 6.98
N GLN A 290 -6.09 -25.34 7.48
CA GLN A 290 -5.46 -25.73 8.75
C GLN A 290 -6.27 -25.23 9.94
N ASN A 291 -6.99 -24.12 9.77
CA ASN A 291 -7.70 -23.43 10.84
C ASN A 291 -9.22 -23.68 10.84
N ALA A 292 -9.71 -24.68 10.10
CA ALA A 292 -11.14 -24.87 9.87
C ALA A 292 -11.98 -24.93 11.16
N ALA A 293 -11.55 -25.70 12.16
CA ALA A 293 -12.28 -25.81 13.44
C ALA A 293 -12.28 -24.49 14.24
N ALA A 294 -11.17 -23.77 14.24
CA ALA A 294 -11.07 -22.47 14.91
C ALA A 294 -11.90 -21.39 14.20
N ILE A 295 -11.96 -21.43 12.86
CA ILE A 295 -12.82 -20.59 12.04
C ILE A 295 -14.28 -20.84 12.37
N GLU A 296 -14.70 -22.09 12.45
CA GLU A 296 -16.10 -22.43 12.75
C GLU A 296 -16.50 -21.98 14.16
N SER A 297 -15.66 -22.26 15.16
CA SER A 297 -15.90 -21.77 16.52
C SER A 297 -15.96 -20.23 16.61
N LEU A 298 -15.12 -19.51 15.86
CA LEU A 298 -15.20 -18.04 15.80
C LEU A 298 -16.47 -17.54 15.11
N ARG A 299 -16.95 -18.25 14.09
CA ARG A 299 -18.23 -17.94 13.44
C ARG A 299 -19.40 -18.12 14.39
N GLU A 300 -19.43 -19.20 15.16
CA GLU A 300 -20.44 -19.41 16.20
C GLU A 300 -20.41 -18.27 17.23
N MET A 301 -19.22 -17.91 17.76
CA MET A 301 -19.09 -16.80 18.72
C MET A 301 -19.51 -15.44 18.14
N LEU A 302 -19.22 -15.19 16.86
CA LEU A 302 -19.66 -13.98 16.17
C LEU A 302 -21.19 -13.96 16.01
N GLN A 303 -21.80 -15.09 15.65
CA GLN A 303 -23.26 -15.20 15.56
C GLN A 303 -23.92 -14.98 16.92
N ASP A 304 -23.42 -15.64 17.97
CA ASP A 304 -23.90 -15.47 19.34
C ASP A 304 -23.80 -14.00 19.78
N ARG A 305 -22.68 -13.32 19.47
CA ARG A 305 -22.52 -11.91 19.81
C ARG A 305 -23.47 -11.00 19.03
N ALA A 306 -23.75 -11.30 17.76
CA ALA A 306 -24.77 -10.58 17.00
C ALA A 306 -26.16 -10.76 17.62
N ASP A 307 -26.48 -11.98 18.05
CA ASP A 307 -27.74 -12.31 18.73
C ASP A 307 -27.86 -11.61 20.09
N GLU A 308 -26.79 -11.57 20.88
CA GLU A 308 -26.73 -10.80 22.13
C GLU A 308 -26.97 -9.30 21.90
N LEU A 309 -26.36 -8.71 20.87
CA LEU A 309 -26.56 -7.30 20.51
C LEU A 309 -28.01 -7.04 20.08
N GLY A 310 -28.60 -7.94 19.28
CA GLY A 310 -30.01 -7.87 18.90
C GLY A 310 -30.94 -7.95 20.13
N LEU A 311 -30.68 -8.88 21.04
CA LEU A 311 -31.44 -9.02 22.28
C LEU A 311 -31.30 -7.79 23.19
N GLN A 312 -30.10 -7.22 23.27
CA GLN A 312 -29.84 -6.00 24.02
C GLN A 312 -30.58 -4.79 23.43
N MET A 313 -30.63 -4.67 22.10
CA MET A 313 -31.40 -3.61 21.43
C MET A 313 -32.91 -3.76 21.68
N LEU A 314 -33.40 -4.99 21.68
CA LEU A 314 -34.81 -5.30 21.90
C LEU A 314 -35.23 -5.00 23.35
N ARG A 315 -34.52 -5.59 24.33
CA ARG A 315 -34.96 -5.65 25.73
C ARG A 315 -34.18 -4.75 26.69
N GLY A 316 -32.96 -4.36 26.35
CA GLY A 316 -32.04 -3.66 27.24
C GLY A 316 -32.53 -2.27 27.68
N ASP A 317 -33.47 -1.70 26.93
CA ASP A 317 -34.06 -0.40 27.22
C ASP A 317 -35.37 -0.45 28.01
N ARG A 318 -35.89 -1.63 28.38
CA ARG A 318 -37.13 -1.77 29.18
C ARG A 318 -37.19 -0.82 30.39
N PRO A 319 -36.14 -0.67 31.21
CA PRO A 319 -36.17 0.24 32.36
C PRO A 319 -36.32 1.73 32.02
N LYS A 320 -36.19 2.12 30.74
CA LYS A 320 -36.34 3.53 30.31
C LYS A 320 -37.79 3.90 30.05
N TYR A 321 -38.63 2.94 29.67
CA TYR A 321 -40.00 3.21 29.27
C TYR A 321 -41.04 2.43 30.07
N LEU A 322 -40.66 1.36 30.77
CA LEU A 322 -41.47 0.71 31.78
C LEU A 322 -41.17 1.30 33.16
N GLU A 323 -42.21 1.51 33.93
CA GLU A 323 -42.09 1.91 35.33
C GLU A 323 -41.55 0.78 36.20
N PRO A 324 -40.88 1.09 37.33
CA PRO A 324 -40.28 0.07 38.20
C PRO A 324 -41.29 -0.90 38.81
N GLU A 325 -42.54 -0.43 39.00
CA GLU A 325 -43.65 -1.18 39.56
C GLU A 325 -44.97 -0.57 39.10
N TYR A 326 -45.96 -1.42 38.78
CA TYR A 326 -47.34 -1.03 38.54
C TYR A 326 -48.27 -1.82 39.47
N ASP A 327 -49.05 -1.15 40.32
CA ASP A 327 -49.98 -1.79 41.28
C ASP A 327 -49.35 -2.95 42.09
N GLY A 328 -48.12 -2.78 42.60
CA GLY A 328 -47.42 -3.87 43.33
C GLY A 328 -46.67 -4.87 42.45
N VAL A 329 -46.75 -4.75 41.12
CA VAL A 329 -46.18 -5.69 40.15
C VAL A 329 -44.87 -5.15 39.58
N GLU A 330 -43.76 -5.84 39.82
CA GLU A 330 -42.48 -5.53 39.17
C GLU A 330 -42.49 -6.07 37.71
N PRO A 331 -41.81 -5.42 36.75
CA PRO A 331 -41.77 -5.91 35.36
C PRO A 331 -41.31 -7.35 35.17
N VAL A 332 -40.46 -7.85 36.08
CA VAL A 332 -39.98 -9.24 36.07
C VAL A 332 -41.07 -10.27 36.44
N ASP A 333 -42.17 -9.85 37.08
CA ASP A 333 -43.31 -10.72 37.43
C ASP A 333 -44.35 -10.83 36.31
N VAL A 334 -44.21 -10.02 35.27
CA VAL A 334 -45.12 -10.00 34.12
C VAL A 334 -44.44 -10.73 32.95
N PRO A 335 -45.06 -11.78 32.38
CA PRO A 335 -44.49 -12.54 31.26
C PRO A 335 -44.63 -11.76 29.93
N VAL A 336 -44.05 -10.56 29.85
CA VAL A 336 -44.12 -9.69 28.67
C VAL A 336 -43.49 -10.33 27.43
N ASP A 337 -42.50 -11.22 27.64
CA ASP A 337 -41.83 -11.95 26.56
C ASP A 337 -42.73 -13.01 25.89
N ASP A 338 -43.79 -13.46 26.57
CA ASP A 338 -44.78 -14.40 26.03
C ASP A 338 -45.93 -13.67 25.31
N ASP A 339 -46.05 -12.35 25.51
CA ASP A 339 -47.08 -11.54 24.88
C ASP A 339 -46.68 -11.09 23.47
N LYS A 340 -47.41 -11.57 22.46
CA LYS A 340 -47.14 -11.25 21.06
C LYS A 340 -47.26 -9.76 20.76
N VAL A 341 -48.27 -9.09 21.34
CA VAL A 341 -48.51 -7.67 21.08
C VAL A 341 -47.35 -6.84 21.64
N PHE A 342 -46.93 -7.12 22.87
CA PHE A 342 -45.79 -6.46 23.49
C PHE A 342 -44.49 -6.69 22.72
N THR A 343 -44.19 -7.94 22.35
CA THR A 343 -42.96 -8.28 21.62
C THR A 343 -42.91 -7.69 20.20
N GLU A 344 -44.04 -7.62 19.49
CA GLU A 344 -44.12 -6.95 18.18
C GLU A 344 -43.90 -5.44 18.30
N LEU A 345 -44.49 -4.78 19.30
CA LEU A 345 -44.28 -3.35 19.57
C LEU A 345 -42.82 -3.06 19.99
N GLU A 346 -42.22 -3.93 20.79
CA GLU A 346 -40.84 -3.79 21.24
C GLU A 346 -39.86 -3.90 20.06
N LEU A 347 -40.12 -4.84 19.13
CA LEU A 347 -39.36 -4.98 17.89
C LEU A 347 -39.51 -3.75 16.99
N GLU A 348 -40.74 -3.25 16.78
CA GLU A 348 -40.98 -2.03 16.01
C GLU A 348 -40.19 -0.85 16.60
N ARG A 349 -40.26 -0.68 17.93
CA ARG A 349 -39.51 0.36 18.65
C ARG A 349 -38.00 0.21 18.43
N ALA A 350 -37.46 -1.00 18.56
CA ALA A 350 -36.02 -1.25 18.38
C ALA A 350 -35.57 -0.92 16.95
N ILE A 351 -36.35 -1.32 15.93
CA ILE A 351 -36.04 -1.04 14.51
C ILE A 351 -36.12 0.46 14.21
N VAL A 352 -37.17 1.15 14.69
CA VAL A 352 -37.33 2.60 14.49
C VAL A 352 -36.15 3.35 15.11
N LYS A 353 -35.80 3.00 16.35
CA LYS A 353 -34.67 3.61 17.06
C LYS A 353 -33.32 3.37 16.37
N ALA A 354 -33.14 2.19 15.77
CA ALA A 354 -31.89 1.84 15.08
C ALA A 354 -31.71 2.58 13.74
N LYS A 355 -32.80 2.82 13.01
CA LYS A 355 -32.75 3.48 11.69
C LYS A 355 -32.44 4.97 11.78
N ASP A 356 -33.00 5.66 12.77
CA ASP A 356 -32.77 7.09 12.94
C ASP A 356 -32.86 7.50 14.43
N PRO A 357 -31.71 7.62 15.11
CA PRO A 357 -31.66 7.98 16.52
C PRO A 357 -32.10 9.42 16.83
N GLN A 358 -32.10 10.33 15.85
CA GLN A 358 -32.29 11.77 16.08
C GLN A 358 -33.61 12.30 15.52
N SER A 359 -34.17 11.70 14.47
CA SER A 359 -35.29 12.29 13.73
C SER A 359 -36.68 11.78 14.13
N ILE A 360 -36.82 10.87 15.10
CA ILE A 360 -38.07 10.11 15.30
C ILE A 360 -38.50 10.05 16.78
N THR A 361 -38.36 11.14 17.53
CA THR A 361 -38.74 11.16 18.96
C THR A 361 -40.23 10.86 19.16
N ASP A 362 -41.12 11.48 18.38
CA ASP A 362 -42.58 11.35 18.54
C ASP A 362 -43.08 9.90 18.36
N LYS A 363 -42.55 9.18 17.36
CA LYS A 363 -42.97 7.79 17.12
C LYS A 363 -42.43 6.85 18.18
N ILE A 364 -41.23 7.10 18.69
CA ILE A 364 -40.68 6.33 19.81
C ILE A 364 -41.54 6.56 21.05
N GLU A 365 -41.92 7.80 21.35
CA GLU A 365 -42.82 8.13 22.47
C GLU A 365 -44.21 7.46 22.31
N GLU A 366 -44.78 7.46 21.10
CA GLU A 366 -46.05 6.76 20.80
C GLU A 366 -45.92 5.25 21.07
N LEU A 367 -44.85 4.61 20.59
CA LEU A 367 -44.61 3.18 20.79
C LEU A 367 -44.36 2.84 22.25
N GLU A 368 -43.60 3.68 22.96
CA GLU A 368 -43.37 3.53 24.40
C GLU A 368 -44.65 3.70 25.21
N GLY A 369 -45.57 4.59 24.79
CA GLY A 369 -46.91 4.70 25.36
C GLY A 369 -47.71 3.41 25.22
N LYS A 370 -47.76 2.84 24.01
CA LYS A 370 -48.44 1.56 23.76
C LYS A 370 -47.82 0.40 24.54
N LEU A 371 -46.49 0.37 24.67
CA LEU A 371 -45.78 -0.64 25.46
C LEU A 371 -46.15 -0.52 26.95
N ARG A 372 -46.21 0.69 27.51
CA ARG A 372 -46.68 0.92 28.89
C ARG A 372 -48.11 0.47 29.09
N ASP A 373 -49.02 0.88 28.20
CA ASP A 373 -50.42 0.51 28.30
C ASP A 373 -50.60 -1.01 28.27
N ARG A 374 -49.91 -1.70 27.36
CA ARG A 374 -49.94 -3.17 27.29
C ARG A 374 -49.32 -3.82 28.53
N PHE A 375 -48.24 -3.26 29.07
CA PHE A 375 -47.67 -3.71 30.34
C PHE A 375 -48.68 -3.59 31.49
N HIS A 376 -49.40 -2.47 31.62
CA HIS A 376 -50.43 -2.29 32.64
C HIS A 376 -51.56 -3.32 32.51
N GLU A 377 -51.99 -3.65 31.29
CA GLU A 377 -52.98 -4.70 31.04
C GLU A 377 -52.51 -6.07 31.52
N LEU A 378 -51.29 -6.47 31.15
CA LEU A 378 -50.69 -7.75 31.55
C LEU A 378 -50.45 -7.81 33.06
N ALA A 379 -50.06 -6.70 33.69
CA ALA A 379 -49.91 -6.59 35.13
C ALA A 379 -51.25 -6.76 35.86
N LYS A 380 -52.35 -6.16 35.36
CA LYS A 380 -53.71 -6.39 35.90
C LYS A 380 -54.16 -7.83 35.72
N GLU A 381 -53.86 -8.45 34.59
CA GLU A 381 -54.11 -9.88 34.37
C GLU A 381 -53.34 -10.74 35.37
N ARG A 382 -52.08 -10.40 35.64
CA ARG A 382 -51.26 -11.08 36.63
C ARG A 382 -51.85 -10.97 38.03
N ILE A 383 -52.23 -9.77 38.46
CA ILE A 383 -52.90 -9.53 39.74
C ILE A 383 -54.17 -10.37 39.86
N ARG A 384 -55.04 -10.36 38.83
CA ARG A 384 -56.25 -11.18 38.82
C ARG A 384 -55.93 -12.66 38.99
N ARG A 385 -54.87 -13.15 38.36
CA ARG A 385 -54.45 -14.56 38.43
C ARG A 385 -53.90 -14.91 39.82
N ASP A 386 -53.07 -14.04 40.39
CA ASP A 386 -52.49 -14.23 41.72
C ASP A 386 -53.57 -14.22 42.83
N ARG A 387 -54.74 -13.62 42.58
CA ARG A 387 -55.89 -13.58 43.50
C ARG A 387 -56.88 -14.73 43.36
N LEU A 388 -56.71 -15.64 42.39
CA LEU A 388 -57.66 -16.75 42.14
C LEU A 388 -57.83 -17.71 43.32
N PHE A 389 -56.87 -17.75 44.26
CA PHE A 389 -56.96 -18.60 45.44
C PHE A 389 -57.79 -17.97 46.58
N LEU A 390 -58.09 -16.67 46.50
CA LEU A 390 -58.87 -15.97 47.51
C LEU A 390 -60.34 -16.38 47.44
N ASP A 391 -61.03 -16.31 48.57
CA ASP A 391 -62.48 -16.44 48.60
C ASP A 391 -63.13 -15.38 47.70
N SER A 392 -64.10 -15.78 46.88
CA SER A 392 -64.84 -14.86 46.02
C SER A 392 -65.74 -13.90 46.80
N GLU A 393 -66.17 -14.30 48.00
CA GLU A 393 -67.05 -13.51 48.88
C GLU A 393 -66.59 -13.55 50.35
N PRO A 394 -65.41 -13.00 50.70
CA PRO A 394 -64.96 -12.94 52.08
C PRO A 394 -65.99 -12.22 52.95
N GLU A 395 -66.48 -12.91 53.99
CA GLU A 395 -67.57 -12.43 54.86
C GLU A 395 -68.85 -12.03 54.10
N GLY A 396 -69.10 -12.63 52.93
CA GLY A 396 -70.26 -12.35 52.08
C GLY A 396 -70.16 -11.09 51.23
N ILE A 397 -68.97 -10.46 51.14
CA ILE A 397 -68.72 -9.27 50.32
C ILE A 397 -68.01 -9.69 49.04
N PRO A 398 -68.53 -9.39 47.83
CA PRO A 398 -67.83 -9.70 46.59
C PRO A 398 -66.41 -9.13 46.59
N LEU A 399 -65.42 -9.95 46.21
CA LEU A 399 -63.99 -9.60 46.27
C LEU A 399 -63.65 -8.30 45.54
N GLU A 400 -64.36 -7.99 44.44
CA GLU A 400 -64.21 -6.75 43.66
C GLU A 400 -64.60 -5.48 44.43
N SER A 401 -65.43 -5.61 45.47
CA SER A 401 -65.84 -4.51 46.36
C SER A 401 -64.90 -4.33 47.55
N VAL A 402 -63.94 -5.25 47.75
CA VAL A 402 -62.94 -5.15 48.81
C VAL A 402 -61.76 -4.32 48.28
N PRO A 403 -61.36 -3.22 48.95
CA PRO A 403 -60.32 -2.30 48.46
C PRO A 403 -58.91 -2.86 48.70
N LEU A 404 -58.63 -4.07 48.20
CA LEU A 404 -57.36 -4.78 48.37
C LEU A 404 -56.15 -3.96 47.90
N ASN A 405 -56.33 -3.16 46.85
CA ASN A 405 -55.27 -2.33 46.29
C ASN A 405 -54.92 -1.13 47.20
N ASP A 406 -55.85 -0.68 48.04
CA ASP A 406 -55.62 0.45 48.96
C ASP A 406 -54.85 -0.01 50.20
N ASP A 407 -54.88 -1.30 50.53
CA ASP A 407 -54.17 -1.88 51.66
C ASP A 407 -52.70 -2.15 51.33
N ALA A 408 -51.81 -1.40 51.98
CA ALA A 408 -50.37 -1.49 51.74
C ALA A 408 -49.77 -2.82 52.24
N ASP A 409 -50.32 -3.41 53.31
CA ASP A 409 -49.85 -4.69 53.83
C ASP A 409 -50.26 -5.85 52.91
N PHE A 410 -51.47 -5.81 52.38
CA PHE A 410 -51.95 -6.78 51.39
C PHE A 410 -51.08 -6.76 50.13
N ARG A 411 -50.83 -5.57 49.55
CA ARG A 411 -49.92 -5.43 48.40
C ARG A 411 -48.50 -5.94 48.71
N ARG A 412 -47.98 -5.67 49.91
CA ARG A 412 -46.68 -6.17 50.36
C ARG A 412 -46.66 -7.70 50.42
N LEU A 413 -47.73 -8.33 50.93
CA LEU A 413 -47.86 -9.79 50.97
C LEU A 413 -47.98 -10.39 49.57
N GLU A 414 -48.74 -9.77 48.65
CA GLU A 414 -48.81 -10.19 47.25
C GLU A 414 -47.44 -10.09 46.55
N GLY A 415 -46.67 -9.03 46.82
CA GLY A 415 -45.31 -8.89 46.31
C GLY A 415 -44.36 -9.97 46.87
N GLN A 416 -44.49 -10.32 48.15
CA GLN A 416 -43.73 -11.43 48.75
C GLN A 416 -44.10 -12.78 48.14
N LEU A 417 -45.40 -13.03 47.91
CA LEU A 417 -45.88 -14.25 47.27
C LEU A 417 -45.32 -14.41 45.86
N ARG A 418 -45.29 -13.32 45.08
CA ARG A 418 -44.67 -13.30 43.75
C ARG A 418 -43.19 -13.61 43.82
N LYS A 419 -42.44 -12.99 44.75
CA LYS A 419 -41.00 -13.28 44.96
C LYS A 419 -40.72 -14.73 45.33
N LEU A 420 -41.62 -15.40 46.05
CA LEU A 420 -41.53 -16.83 46.37
C LEU A 420 -41.91 -17.75 45.22
N SER A 421 -42.64 -17.24 44.23
CA SER A 421 -43.11 -17.99 43.05
C SER A 421 -42.17 -17.87 41.84
N ARG A 422 -41.15 -17.00 41.93
CA ARG A 422 -40.02 -16.93 40.99
C ARG A 422 -39.07 -18.09 41.26
#